data_AF-A0A7Y2FGQ7-F1
#
_entry.id   AF-A0A7Y2FGQ7-F1
#
_cell.length_a   1.000
_cell.length_b   1.000
_cell.length_c   1.000
_cell.angle_alpha   90.00
_cell.angle_beta   90.00
_cell.angle_gamma   90.00
#
_symmetry.space_group_name_H-M   'P 1'
#
loop_
_entity.id
_entity.type
_entity.pdbx_description
1 polymer ?
#
loop_
_entity_poly.entity_id
_entity_poly.type
_entity_poly.pdbx_seq_one_letter_code
_entity_poly.pdbx_strand_id
1 'polypeptide(L)'
;MNSMRKAGQFLTGVLFLVLASGLIMSGCNDDEATFSDIMGTSSPAEAPASSSVALPDWTEMQKAVPLTTAQVEPMRNSYESWQQNESRREGMMDFLQQSQNTLEREQFLTLVTYLGDQSEQAREERRAAMANRYGRERGPRDGARQGNRERGHDGKPGESLSEMAEELGLTTEQREQLQTMFASHREEMDALREQFHSGGMTHEEFRAAHEALRAGNHEAMTSVLTEEQAAAFAASRAEHRAERMQEHLERLDNSESDDRRVAFLTDVLDLDAGQAAELASLFAEQRAARRERLEEAIAAAGTDPGVRDRHEDREAMREAMHDAIESLLNADQLEVYDALQTLHGVAGGRGPSGHSGWHEGGPFGRK
;
A
#
# COMPACT_ATOMS: atom_id res chain seq x y z
N MET A 1 56.89 -19.04 25.66
CA MET A 1 57.52 -17.82 25.11
C MET A 1 58.22 -18.17 23.81
N ASN A 2 57.57 -17.90 22.67
CA ASN A 2 58.15 -17.42 21.40
C ASN A 2 57.23 -17.69 20.22
N SER A 3 57.06 -16.65 19.41
CA SER A 3 56.85 -16.65 17.96
C SER A 3 55.51 -17.18 17.42
N MET A 4 54.74 -16.33 16.75
CA MET A 4 54.91 -16.13 15.30
C MET A 4 54.00 -15.00 14.77
N ARG A 5 54.63 -14.08 14.04
CA ARG A 5 54.01 -13.19 13.06
C ARG A 5 53.64 -13.98 11.80
N LYS A 6 52.54 -13.61 11.13
CA LYS A 6 52.23 -13.75 9.68
C LYS A 6 50.77 -13.26 9.51
N ALA A 7 50.32 -12.63 8.44
CA ALA A 7 50.91 -12.03 7.25
C ALA A 7 49.75 -11.23 6.63
N GLY A 8 50.01 -9.99 6.19
CA GLY A 8 49.11 -9.28 5.29
C GLY A 8 49.52 -9.56 3.85
N GLN A 9 48.54 -9.87 3.00
CA GLN A 9 48.55 -9.76 1.54
C GLN A 9 47.25 -10.38 1.01
N PHE A 10 46.36 -9.57 0.45
CA PHE A 10 45.56 -9.97 -0.71
C PHE A 10 45.27 -8.73 -1.56
N LEU A 11 45.77 -8.79 -2.79
CA LEU A 11 45.64 -7.80 -3.85
C LEU A 11 45.32 -8.62 -5.10
N THR A 12 44.06 -8.60 -5.53
CA THR A 12 43.50 -9.17 -6.77
C THR A 12 42.08 -8.58 -6.86
N GLY A 13 41.66 -7.76 -7.84
CA GLY A 13 42.13 -7.57 -9.20
C GLY A 13 41.21 -8.32 -10.19
N VAL A 14 40.00 -7.80 -10.45
CA VAL A 14 39.08 -8.18 -11.55
C VAL A 14 38.24 -6.92 -11.86
N LEU A 15 38.57 -6.08 -12.84
CA LEU A 15 38.32 -6.19 -14.29
C LEU A 15 36.89 -6.60 -14.63
N PHE A 16 35.97 -5.64 -14.76
CA PHE A 16 34.71 -5.84 -15.49
C PHE A 16 34.61 -4.88 -16.68
N LEU A 17 34.29 -5.50 -17.80
CA LEU A 17 34.31 -5.02 -19.17
C LEU A 17 33.01 -4.24 -19.44
N VAL A 18 33.13 -3.00 -19.91
CA VAL A 18 32.01 -2.24 -20.47
C VAL A 18 31.75 -2.74 -21.88
N LEU A 19 30.63 -3.44 -22.10
CA LEU A 19 30.09 -3.72 -23.42
C LEU A 19 28.88 -2.81 -23.64
N ALA A 20 29.12 -1.77 -24.44
CA ALA A 20 28.08 -1.00 -25.09
C ALA A 20 27.51 -1.82 -26.26
N SER A 21 26.22 -2.09 -26.22
CA SER A 21 25.44 -2.51 -27.37
C SER A 21 24.18 -1.68 -27.42
N GLY A 22 24.20 -0.65 -28.28
CA GLY A 22 23.00 0.04 -28.71
C GLY A 22 22.19 -0.87 -29.63
N LEU A 23 20.89 -0.95 -29.37
CA LEU A 23 19.92 -1.40 -30.37
C LEU A 23 18.92 -0.28 -30.60
N ILE A 24 19.03 0.32 -31.78
CA ILE A 24 18.04 1.21 -32.38
C ILE A 24 16.93 0.32 -32.93
N MET A 25 15.69 0.53 -32.51
CA MET A 25 14.51 0.15 -33.27
C MET A 25 13.58 1.37 -33.32
N SER A 26 13.59 1.98 -34.50
CA SER A 26 12.72 3.07 -34.92
C SER A 26 11.54 2.47 -35.67
N GLY A 27 10.34 2.98 -35.39
CA GLY A 27 9.30 3.23 -36.38
C GLY A 27 8.34 2.09 -36.70
N CYS A 28 7.05 2.30 -36.37
CA CYS A 28 5.95 2.24 -37.34
C CYS A 28 4.78 3.09 -36.84
N ASN A 29 4.25 3.87 -37.77
CA ASN A 29 3.22 4.92 -37.65
C ASN A 29 1.79 4.37 -37.70
N ASP A 30 0.88 5.20 -37.17
CA ASP A 30 -0.47 5.57 -37.65
C ASP A 30 -1.42 4.47 -38.17
N ASP A 31 -2.54 4.29 -37.46
CA ASP A 31 -3.84 4.17 -38.11
C ASP A 31 -4.95 4.81 -37.26
N GLU A 32 -5.50 5.88 -37.83
CA GLU A 32 -6.61 6.68 -37.35
C GLU A 32 -7.91 6.03 -37.85
N ALA A 33 -8.75 5.51 -36.95
CA ALA A 33 -10.11 5.12 -37.28
C ALA A 33 -11.07 5.50 -36.15
N THR A 34 -11.88 6.50 -36.44
CA THR A 34 -12.95 7.08 -35.62
C THR A 34 -13.99 6.04 -35.21
N PHE A 35 -13.99 5.69 -33.92
CA PHE A 35 -14.95 4.83 -33.23
C PHE A 35 -16.02 5.67 -32.48
N SER A 36 -16.55 6.74 -33.10
CA SER A 36 -17.48 7.65 -32.41
C SER A 36 -18.95 7.55 -32.80
N ASP A 37 -19.33 6.66 -33.72
CA ASP A 37 -20.70 6.66 -34.31
C ASP A 37 -21.59 5.43 -33.98
N ILE A 38 -21.18 4.52 -33.08
CA ILE A 38 -21.95 3.28 -32.79
C ILE A 38 -22.24 3.08 -31.29
N MET A 39 -22.44 4.16 -30.52
CA MET A 39 -22.95 4.04 -29.14
C MET A 39 -24.10 5.02 -28.92
N GLY A 40 -25.31 4.47 -28.89
CA GLY A 40 -26.55 5.18 -28.64
C GLY A 40 -26.50 6.00 -27.35
N THR A 41 -27.07 7.20 -27.44
CA THR A 41 -27.21 8.19 -26.38
C THR A 41 -28.07 7.64 -25.22
N SER A 42 -27.43 6.92 -24.31
CA SER A 42 -28.01 6.57 -23.02
C SER A 42 -27.77 7.74 -22.08
N SER A 43 -28.84 8.37 -21.63
CA SER A 43 -28.82 9.45 -20.64
C SER A 43 -27.90 9.09 -19.46
N PRO A 44 -26.93 9.94 -19.07
CA PRO A 44 -26.03 9.64 -17.98
C PRO A 44 -26.81 9.68 -16.67
N ALA A 45 -27.15 8.50 -16.14
CA ALA A 45 -27.51 8.39 -14.74
C ALA A 45 -26.30 8.84 -13.92
N GLU A 46 -26.49 9.85 -13.06
CA GLU A 46 -25.46 10.43 -12.19
C GLU A 46 -24.67 9.32 -11.49
N ALA A 47 -23.46 9.05 -12.00
CA ALA A 47 -22.53 8.17 -11.34
C ALA A 47 -22.30 8.74 -9.94
N PRO A 48 -22.33 7.92 -8.87
CA PRO A 48 -22.01 8.41 -7.53
C PRO A 48 -20.62 9.01 -7.62
N ALA A 49 -20.52 10.31 -7.35
CA ALA A 49 -19.28 11.07 -7.41
C ALA A 49 -18.17 10.23 -6.75
N SER A 50 -17.22 9.77 -7.56
CA SER A 50 -16.08 8.99 -7.10
C SER A 50 -15.54 9.69 -5.86
N SER A 51 -15.40 8.97 -4.75
CA SER A 51 -15.07 9.51 -3.41
C SER A 51 -13.60 9.95 -3.31
N SER A 52 -13.12 10.62 -4.34
CA SER A 52 -12.23 11.75 -4.31
C SER A 52 -12.19 12.40 -2.93
N VAL A 53 -11.05 12.31 -2.23
CA VAL A 53 -10.72 13.29 -1.18
C VAL A 53 -10.94 14.66 -1.81
N ALA A 54 -11.83 15.48 -1.25
CA ALA A 54 -12.00 16.85 -1.73
C ALA A 54 -10.65 17.56 -1.57
N LEU A 55 -10.14 18.09 -2.67
CA LEU A 55 -8.93 18.92 -2.61
C LEU A 55 -9.29 20.22 -1.87
N PRO A 56 -8.39 20.76 -1.03
CA PRO A 56 -8.67 21.99 -0.31
C PRO A 56 -8.88 23.13 -1.28
N ASP A 57 -9.84 24.03 -1.03
CA ASP A 57 -10.11 25.17 -1.92
C ASP A 57 -8.88 26.09 -2.03
N TRP A 58 -8.58 26.55 -3.24
CA TRP A 58 -7.44 27.44 -3.50
C TRP A 58 -7.48 28.72 -2.63
N THR A 59 -8.67 29.29 -2.43
CA THR A 59 -8.83 30.53 -1.65
C THR A 59 -8.50 30.31 -0.18
N GLU A 60 -8.91 29.16 0.38
CA GLU A 60 -8.58 28.80 1.76
C GLU A 60 -7.09 28.51 1.93
N MET A 61 -6.47 27.84 0.96
CA MET A 61 -5.03 27.61 0.95
C MET A 61 -4.24 28.93 0.88
N GLN A 62 -4.66 29.87 0.03
CA GLN A 62 -4.04 31.20 -0.07
C GLN A 62 -4.21 32.03 1.21
N LYS A 63 -5.28 31.82 1.99
CA LYS A 63 -5.43 32.46 3.31
C LYS A 63 -4.51 31.83 4.35
N ALA A 64 -4.32 30.52 4.29
CA ALA A 64 -3.47 29.78 5.24
C ALA A 64 -1.98 30.05 5.02
N VAL A 65 -1.56 30.22 3.77
CA VAL A 65 -0.16 30.45 3.40
C VAL A 65 0.02 31.92 2.98
N PRO A 66 0.84 32.72 3.67
CA PRO A 66 0.97 34.15 3.38
C PRO A 66 1.77 34.39 2.09
N LEU A 67 1.14 34.20 0.93
CA LEU A 67 1.77 34.35 -0.39
C LEU A 67 1.98 35.83 -0.77
N THR A 68 3.14 36.14 -1.35
CA THR A 68 3.37 37.44 -2.01
C THR A 68 2.65 37.50 -3.35
N THR A 69 2.38 38.71 -3.86
CA THR A 69 1.74 38.89 -5.17
C THR A 69 2.47 38.18 -6.31
N ALA A 70 3.80 38.07 -6.24
CA ALA A 70 4.61 37.38 -7.24
C ALA A 70 4.47 35.84 -7.17
N GLN A 71 4.15 35.29 -6.00
CA GLN A 71 4.02 33.85 -5.76
C GLN A 71 2.62 33.31 -6.08
N VAL A 72 1.58 34.16 -6.06
CA VAL A 72 0.18 33.74 -6.22
C VAL A 72 -0.07 33.01 -7.55
N GLU A 73 0.39 33.57 -8.66
CA GLU A 73 0.08 33.02 -9.99
C GLU A 73 0.80 31.69 -10.27
N PRO A 74 2.13 31.55 -10.03
CA PRO A 74 2.78 30.25 -10.18
C PRO A 74 2.16 29.16 -9.30
N MET A 75 1.86 29.49 -8.03
CA MET A 75 1.23 28.54 -7.11
C MET A 75 -0.17 28.14 -7.56
N ARG A 76 -0.98 29.07 -8.09
CA ARG A 76 -2.31 28.77 -8.63
C ARG A 76 -2.22 27.82 -9.82
N ASN A 77 -1.34 28.12 -10.77
CA ASN A 77 -1.17 27.29 -11.97
C ASN A 77 -0.74 25.87 -11.60
N SER A 78 0.18 25.75 -10.64
CA SER A 78 0.62 24.46 -10.11
C SER A 78 -0.53 23.68 -9.45
N TYR A 79 -1.34 24.36 -8.64
CA TYR A 79 -2.51 23.77 -8.00
C TYR A 79 -3.58 23.33 -9.02
N GLU A 80 -3.87 24.15 -10.03
CA GLU A 80 -4.80 23.79 -11.11
C GLU A 80 -4.32 22.56 -11.90
N SER A 81 -3.01 22.48 -12.17
CA SER A 81 -2.39 21.30 -12.79
C SER A 81 -2.57 20.05 -11.91
N TRP A 82 -2.41 20.18 -10.59
CA TRP A 82 -2.68 19.08 -9.67
C TRP A 82 -4.14 18.63 -9.71
N GLN A 83 -5.10 19.55 -9.78
CA GLN A 83 -6.52 19.21 -9.91
C GLN A 83 -6.86 18.48 -11.22
N GLN A 84 -6.18 18.83 -12.31
CA GLN A 84 -6.43 18.28 -13.64
C GLN A 84 -5.71 16.94 -13.88
N ASN A 85 -4.69 16.62 -13.09
CA ASN A 85 -3.92 15.39 -13.28
C ASN A 85 -4.78 14.14 -12.97
N GLU A 86 -4.81 13.19 -13.92
CA GLU A 86 -5.52 11.91 -13.75
C GLU A 86 -4.97 11.12 -12.55
N SER A 87 -3.66 11.20 -12.34
CA SER A 87 -2.94 10.65 -11.21
C SER A 87 -2.82 11.70 -10.12
N ARG A 88 -3.79 11.69 -9.20
CA ARG A 88 -3.80 12.60 -8.03
C ARG A 88 -2.52 12.59 -7.22
N ARG A 89 -1.86 11.43 -7.14
CA ARG A 89 -0.60 11.28 -6.40
C ARG A 89 0.52 12.00 -7.14
N GLU A 90 0.68 11.76 -8.43
CA GLU A 90 1.74 12.41 -9.22
C GLU A 90 1.53 13.92 -9.25
N GLY A 91 0.30 14.38 -9.51
CA GLY A 91 -0.01 15.83 -9.48
C GLY A 91 0.27 16.50 -8.13
N MET A 92 0.06 15.80 -7.00
CA MET A 92 0.42 16.33 -5.67
C MET A 92 1.93 16.47 -5.53
N MET A 93 2.70 15.47 -5.99
CA MET A 93 4.16 15.49 -5.88
C MET A 93 4.74 16.63 -6.72
N ASP A 94 4.24 16.80 -7.94
CA ASP A 94 4.62 17.90 -8.84
C ASP A 94 4.29 19.27 -8.22
N PHE A 95 3.11 19.38 -7.58
CA PHE A 95 2.69 20.59 -6.88
C PHE A 95 3.62 20.93 -5.71
N LEU A 96 3.98 19.96 -4.88
CA LEU A 96 4.89 20.17 -3.76
C LEU A 96 6.29 20.59 -4.22
N GLN A 97 6.80 19.94 -5.27
CA GLN A 97 8.08 20.29 -5.87
C GLN A 97 8.09 21.73 -6.43
N GLN A 98 7.05 22.13 -7.17
CA GLN A 98 6.93 23.50 -7.68
C GLN A 98 6.75 24.52 -6.56
N SER A 99 6.01 24.15 -5.51
CA SER A 99 5.78 25.00 -4.35
C SER A 99 7.08 25.27 -3.59
N GLN A 100 7.91 24.26 -3.39
CA GLN A 100 9.21 24.42 -2.74
C GLN A 100 10.13 25.39 -3.52
N ASN A 101 10.08 25.37 -4.85
CA ASN A 101 10.86 26.29 -5.69
C ASN A 101 10.32 27.73 -5.71
N THR A 102 9.07 27.93 -5.31
CA THR A 102 8.36 29.23 -5.38
C THR A 102 8.25 29.90 -4.01
N LEU A 103 8.12 29.11 -2.96
CA LEU A 103 7.83 29.57 -1.60
C LEU A 103 9.10 29.71 -0.78
N GLU A 104 9.08 30.67 0.14
CA GLU A 104 10.03 30.68 1.23
C GLU A 104 9.79 29.47 2.13
N ARG A 105 10.84 29.02 2.82
CA ARG A 105 10.75 27.79 3.59
C ARG A 105 9.64 27.78 4.65
N GLU A 106 9.46 28.86 5.39
CA GLU A 106 8.38 28.97 6.37
C GLU A 106 6.98 28.88 5.72
N GLN A 107 6.82 29.47 4.53
CA GLN A 107 5.59 29.36 3.74
C GLN A 107 5.37 27.94 3.24
N PHE A 108 6.43 27.25 2.80
CA PHE A 108 6.36 25.85 2.36
C PHE A 108 5.98 24.90 3.50
N LEU A 109 6.60 25.04 4.67
CA LEU A 109 6.23 24.27 5.87
C LEU A 109 4.77 24.51 6.28
N THR A 110 4.32 25.78 6.24
CA THR A 110 2.93 26.13 6.49
C THR A 110 1.99 25.46 5.49
N LEU A 111 2.36 25.42 4.21
CA LEU A 111 1.59 24.75 3.16
C LEU A 111 1.49 23.25 3.42
N VAL A 112 2.61 22.55 3.64
CA VAL A 112 2.62 21.09 3.84
C VAL A 112 1.82 20.71 5.08
N THR A 113 1.98 21.45 6.17
CA THR A 113 1.21 21.25 7.41
C THR A 113 -0.28 21.45 7.15
N TYR A 114 -0.68 22.55 6.49
CA TYR A 114 -2.06 22.80 6.13
C TYR A 114 -2.67 21.67 5.29
N LEU A 115 -1.95 21.17 4.28
CA LEU A 115 -2.41 20.03 3.48
C LEU A 115 -2.52 18.75 4.31
N GLY A 116 -1.61 18.53 5.25
CA GLY A 116 -1.66 17.44 6.22
C GLY A 116 -2.95 17.49 7.05
N ASP A 117 -3.25 18.64 7.65
CA ASP A 117 -4.45 18.86 8.47
C ASP A 117 -5.73 18.67 7.65
N GLN A 118 -5.79 19.22 6.43
CA GLN A 118 -6.94 19.03 5.53
C GLN A 118 -7.13 17.55 5.14
N SER A 119 -6.02 16.83 4.95
CA SER A 119 -6.08 15.39 4.64
C SER A 119 -6.60 14.58 5.83
N GLU A 120 -6.21 14.92 7.06
CA GLU A 120 -6.73 14.32 8.29
C GLU A 120 -8.21 14.62 8.49
N GLN A 121 -8.61 15.89 8.38
CA GLN A 121 -10.01 16.28 8.49
C GLN A 121 -10.87 15.49 7.49
N ALA A 122 -10.45 15.40 6.23
CA ALA A 122 -11.18 14.63 5.22
C ALA A 122 -11.23 13.12 5.56
N ARG A 123 -10.21 12.58 6.22
CA ARG A 123 -10.20 11.19 6.71
C ARG A 123 -11.12 11.00 7.90
N GLU A 124 -11.15 11.92 8.84
CA GLU A 124 -12.08 11.92 9.98
C GLU A 124 -13.53 12.06 9.51
N GLU A 125 -13.81 12.97 8.59
CA GLU A 125 -15.14 13.12 7.98
C GLU A 125 -15.57 11.84 7.27
N ARG A 126 -14.66 11.18 6.53
CA ARG A 126 -14.93 9.86 5.95
C ARG A 126 -15.17 8.80 7.01
N ARG A 127 -14.36 8.75 8.07
CA ARG A 127 -14.55 7.81 9.20
C ARG A 127 -15.91 8.05 9.86
N ALA A 128 -16.31 9.31 10.09
CA ALA A 128 -17.59 9.69 10.66
C ALA A 128 -18.76 9.38 9.72
N ALA A 129 -18.65 9.69 8.44
CA ALA A 129 -19.66 9.36 7.43
C ALA A 129 -19.83 7.83 7.29
N MET A 130 -18.72 7.10 7.35
CA MET A 130 -18.71 5.64 7.36
C MET A 130 -19.35 5.09 8.64
N ALA A 131 -18.99 5.61 9.81
CA ALA A 131 -19.60 5.26 11.10
C ALA A 131 -21.12 5.55 11.11
N ASN A 132 -21.55 6.70 10.58
CA ASN A 132 -22.97 7.05 10.44
C ASN A 132 -23.70 6.11 9.46
N ARG A 133 -23.06 5.75 8.34
CA ARG A 133 -23.60 4.76 7.39
C ARG A 133 -23.79 3.39 8.07
N TYR A 134 -22.87 3.00 8.95
CA TYR A 134 -22.98 1.75 9.70
C TYR A 134 -23.93 1.82 10.90
N GLY A 135 -24.09 3.00 11.51
CA GLY A 135 -24.90 3.20 12.73
C GLY A 135 -26.38 3.52 12.49
N ARG A 136 -26.75 4.12 11.36
CA ARG A 136 -28.13 4.62 11.16
C ARG A 136 -29.07 3.65 10.46
N GLU A 137 -28.58 2.78 9.59
CA GLU A 137 -29.46 1.92 8.75
C GLU A 137 -28.78 0.59 8.36
N ARG A 138 -28.58 -0.32 9.33
CA ARG A 138 -28.63 -1.76 9.03
C ARG A 138 -30.09 -2.22 9.05
N GLY A 139 -30.91 -1.62 8.19
CA GLY A 139 -32.19 -2.22 7.83
C GLY A 139 -31.95 -3.56 7.10
N PRO A 140 -32.93 -4.48 7.06
CA PRO A 140 -32.83 -5.72 6.30
C PRO A 140 -32.31 -5.42 4.89
N ARG A 141 -31.23 -6.09 4.52
CA ARG A 141 -30.45 -5.80 3.33
C ARG A 141 -31.15 -6.41 2.11
N ASP A 142 -32.34 -5.90 1.79
CA ASP A 142 -33.09 -6.32 0.62
C ASP A 142 -32.40 -5.77 -0.63
N GLY A 143 -31.94 -6.69 -1.48
CA GLY A 143 -30.91 -6.45 -2.48
C GLY A 143 -31.31 -5.52 -3.62
N ALA A 144 -30.60 -4.40 -3.78
CA ALA A 144 -30.57 -3.65 -5.04
C ALA A 144 -29.42 -2.64 -5.18
N ARG A 145 -28.28 -2.78 -4.47
CA ARG A 145 -27.11 -1.91 -4.72
C ARG A 145 -26.25 -2.47 -5.85
N GLN A 146 -26.76 -2.23 -7.07
CA GLN A 146 -26.09 -2.30 -8.36
C GLN A 146 -25.40 -0.94 -8.58
N GLY A 147 -24.07 -0.87 -8.38
CA GLY A 147 -23.34 0.37 -8.63
C GLY A 147 -21.86 0.23 -8.27
N ASN A 148 -21.02 0.10 -9.31
CA ASN A 148 -19.56 0.07 -9.28
C ASN A 148 -18.87 -1.10 -8.54
N ARG A 149 -19.07 -2.33 -9.04
CA ARG A 149 -18.18 -3.49 -8.78
C ARG A 149 -17.19 -3.77 -9.93
N GLU A 150 -17.03 -2.85 -10.88
CA GLU A 150 -16.25 -3.12 -12.11
C GLU A 150 -14.72 -3.02 -11.96
N ARG A 151 -14.18 -2.70 -10.78
CA ARG A 151 -12.73 -2.62 -10.60
C ARG A 151 -12.27 -3.34 -9.35
N GLY A 152 -11.84 -4.57 -9.57
CA GLY A 152 -11.11 -5.40 -8.63
C GLY A 152 -11.78 -6.75 -8.52
N HIS A 153 -11.24 -7.74 -9.23
CA HIS A 153 -11.38 -9.19 -9.06
C HIS A 153 -12.29 -9.70 -7.92
N ASP A 154 -13.57 -9.33 -7.95
CA ASP A 154 -14.64 -10.07 -7.30
C ASP A 154 -14.83 -11.28 -8.21
N GLY A 155 -13.93 -12.27 -8.08
CA GLY A 155 -14.18 -13.60 -8.63
C GLY A 155 -15.61 -13.95 -8.20
N LYS A 156 -16.50 -14.16 -9.18
CA LYS A 156 -17.93 -14.26 -8.88
C LYS A 156 -18.07 -15.31 -7.78
N PRO A 157 -18.89 -15.10 -6.72
CA PRO A 157 -18.94 -15.94 -5.52
C PRO A 157 -19.22 -17.45 -5.67
N GLY A 158 -19.17 -18.03 -6.88
CA GLY A 158 -19.14 -19.46 -7.15
C GLY A 158 -18.21 -19.88 -8.31
N GLU A 159 -17.57 -18.95 -9.03
CA GLU A 159 -16.67 -19.25 -10.16
C GLU A 159 -15.42 -19.99 -9.66
N SER A 160 -14.86 -19.55 -8.52
CA SER A 160 -13.75 -20.23 -7.85
C SER A 160 -14.07 -21.66 -7.40
N LEU A 161 -15.32 -21.98 -7.02
CA LEU A 161 -15.70 -23.35 -6.67
C LEU A 161 -15.81 -24.23 -7.91
N SER A 162 -16.34 -23.69 -9.02
CA SER A 162 -16.45 -24.43 -10.28
C SER A 162 -15.06 -24.80 -10.83
N GLU A 163 -14.14 -23.83 -10.85
CA GLU A 163 -12.76 -24.03 -11.28
C GLU A 163 -12.05 -25.09 -10.42
N MET A 164 -12.13 -24.96 -9.09
CA MET A 164 -11.56 -25.94 -8.16
C MET A 164 -12.20 -27.33 -8.34
N ALA A 165 -13.51 -27.39 -8.60
CA ALA A 165 -14.23 -28.64 -8.78
C ALA A 165 -13.84 -29.38 -10.07
N GLU A 166 -13.54 -28.62 -11.13
CA GLU A 166 -13.02 -29.15 -12.39
C GLU A 166 -11.56 -29.62 -12.24
N GLU A 167 -10.71 -28.80 -11.62
CA GLU A 167 -9.28 -29.10 -11.39
C GLU A 167 -9.10 -30.37 -10.53
N LEU A 168 -9.89 -30.52 -9.45
CA LEU A 168 -9.81 -31.68 -8.56
C LEU A 168 -10.69 -32.87 -9.00
N GLY A 169 -11.43 -32.73 -10.09
CA GLY A 169 -12.35 -33.78 -10.58
C GLY A 169 -13.40 -34.19 -9.53
N LEU A 170 -13.98 -33.21 -8.81
CA LEU A 170 -14.93 -33.49 -7.72
C LEU A 170 -16.22 -34.11 -8.25
N THR A 171 -16.76 -35.09 -7.52
CA THR A 171 -18.09 -35.66 -7.83
C THR A 171 -19.21 -34.66 -7.54
N THR A 172 -20.40 -34.89 -8.07
CA THR A 172 -21.58 -34.05 -7.80
C THR A 172 -21.87 -33.97 -6.30
N GLU A 173 -21.77 -35.08 -5.58
CA GLU A 173 -22.00 -35.16 -4.13
C GLU A 173 -20.95 -34.37 -3.35
N GLN A 174 -19.66 -34.47 -3.72
CA GLN A 174 -18.61 -33.67 -3.10
C GLN A 174 -18.82 -32.17 -3.35
N ARG A 175 -19.23 -31.78 -4.56
CA ARG A 175 -19.53 -30.37 -4.90
C ARG A 175 -20.67 -29.82 -4.06
N GLU A 176 -21.76 -30.56 -3.92
CA GLU A 176 -22.90 -30.17 -3.07
C GLU A 176 -22.48 -30.01 -1.61
N GLN A 177 -21.70 -30.97 -1.07
CA GLN A 177 -21.17 -30.89 0.30
C GLN A 177 -20.30 -29.64 0.51
N LEU A 178 -19.33 -29.40 -0.39
CA LEU A 178 -18.47 -28.23 -0.31
C LEU A 178 -19.27 -26.92 -0.44
N GLN A 179 -20.27 -26.88 -1.32
CA GLN A 179 -21.14 -25.71 -1.46
C GLN A 179 -21.89 -25.40 -0.17
N THR A 180 -22.47 -26.42 0.50
CA THR A 180 -23.11 -26.27 1.80
C THR A 180 -22.11 -25.80 2.87
N MET A 181 -20.90 -26.35 2.89
CA MET A 181 -19.86 -25.95 3.84
C MET A 181 -19.43 -24.50 3.65
N PHE A 182 -19.22 -24.04 2.41
CA PHE A 182 -18.88 -22.64 2.14
C PHE A 182 -20.02 -21.68 2.49
N ALA A 183 -21.28 -22.11 2.34
CA ALA A 183 -22.43 -21.34 2.80
C ALA A 183 -22.44 -21.20 4.34
N SER A 184 -22.28 -22.30 5.07
CA SER A 184 -22.19 -22.30 6.55
C SER A 184 -21.03 -21.44 7.04
N HIS A 185 -19.84 -21.63 6.48
CA HIS A 185 -18.66 -20.85 6.83
C HIS A 185 -18.88 -19.34 6.61
N ARG A 186 -19.59 -18.95 5.53
CA ARG A 186 -19.93 -17.55 5.28
C ARG A 186 -20.88 -17.00 6.33
N GLU A 187 -21.91 -17.76 6.71
CA GLU A 187 -22.85 -17.38 7.77
C GLU A 187 -22.15 -17.23 9.13
N GLU A 188 -21.29 -18.19 9.51
CA GLU A 188 -20.49 -18.15 10.73
C GLU A 188 -19.53 -16.95 10.74
N MET A 189 -18.90 -16.67 9.60
CA MET A 189 -18.04 -15.50 9.42
C MET A 189 -18.80 -14.17 9.56
N ASP A 190 -20.02 -14.10 9.03
CA ASP A 190 -20.85 -12.90 9.11
C ASP A 190 -21.38 -12.68 10.53
N ALA A 191 -21.78 -13.74 11.24
CA ALA A 191 -22.13 -13.70 12.65
C ALA A 191 -20.94 -13.24 13.51
N LEU A 192 -19.75 -13.79 13.26
CA LEU A 192 -18.53 -13.42 13.97
C LEU A 192 -18.19 -11.93 13.76
N ARG A 193 -18.30 -11.44 12.52
CA ARG A 193 -18.13 -10.01 12.22
C ARG A 193 -19.17 -9.17 12.94
N GLU A 194 -20.44 -9.56 12.94
CA GLU A 194 -21.50 -8.82 13.63
C GLU A 194 -21.24 -8.73 15.14
N GLN A 195 -20.80 -9.81 15.79
CA GLN A 195 -20.44 -9.80 17.20
C GLN A 195 -19.25 -8.86 17.48
N PHE A 196 -18.24 -8.83 16.62
CA PHE A 196 -17.12 -7.91 16.76
C PHE A 196 -17.56 -6.44 16.59
N HIS A 197 -18.34 -6.14 15.56
CA HIS A 197 -18.79 -4.76 15.29
C HIS A 197 -19.79 -4.23 16.34
N SER A 198 -20.55 -5.11 16.99
CA SER A 198 -21.42 -4.74 18.11
C SER A 198 -20.68 -4.57 19.45
N GLY A 199 -19.34 -4.73 19.46
CA GLY A 199 -18.53 -4.66 20.68
C GLY A 199 -18.71 -5.88 21.59
N GLY A 200 -19.32 -6.95 21.10
CA GLY A 200 -19.53 -8.19 21.86
C GLY A 200 -18.27 -9.06 22.00
N MET A 201 -17.16 -8.66 21.37
CA MET A 201 -15.84 -9.25 21.55
C MET A 201 -14.73 -8.24 21.23
N THR A 202 -13.56 -8.47 21.80
CA THR A 202 -12.33 -7.74 21.52
C THR A 202 -11.73 -8.14 20.17
N HIS A 203 -10.74 -7.36 19.70
CA HIS A 203 -10.05 -7.66 18.44
C HIS A 203 -9.26 -8.98 18.49
N GLU A 204 -8.65 -9.29 19.63
CA GLU A 204 -7.89 -10.53 19.83
C GLU A 204 -8.81 -11.75 19.80
N GLU A 205 -9.96 -11.67 20.48
CA GLU A 205 -10.98 -12.73 20.45
C GLU A 205 -11.55 -12.95 19.05
N PHE A 206 -11.89 -11.88 18.33
CA PHE A 206 -12.34 -11.96 16.94
C PHE A 206 -11.31 -12.70 16.07
N ARG A 207 -10.04 -12.34 16.22
CA ARG A 207 -8.96 -12.96 15.45
C ARG A 207 -8.80 -14.45 15.78
N ALA A 208 -8.80 -14.81 17.06
CA ALA A 208 -8.68 -16.20 17.49
C ALA A 208 -9.87 -17.04 17.00
N ALA A 209 -11.10 -16.53 17.14
CA ALA A 209 -12.30 -17.20 16.64
C ALA A 209 -12.28 -17.35 15.11
N HIS A 210 -11.82 -16.34 14.40
CA HIS A 210 -11.67 -16.37 12.95
C HIS A 210 -10.65 -17.40 12.48
N GLU A 211 -9.51 -17.51 13.16
CA GLU A 211 -8.48 -18.51 12.87
C GLU A 211 -8.98 -19.92 13.15
N ALA A 212 -9.66 -20.14 14.28
CA ALA A 212 -10.28 -21.41 14.61
C ALA A 212 -11.33 -21.81 13.57
N LEU A 213 -12.19 -20.87 13.14
CA LEU A 213 -13.21 -21.08 12.12
C LEU A 213 -12.58 -21.46 10.76
N ARG A 214 -11.47 -20.83 10.38
CA ARG A 214 -10.72 -21.19 9.16
C ARG A 214 -10.08 -22.56 9.24
N ALA A 215 -9.46 -22.89 10.38
CA ALA A 215 -8.84 -24.19 10.61
C ALA A 215 -9.90 -25.31 10.55
N GLY A 216 -11.02 -25.13 11.26
CA GLY A 216 -12.13 -26.09 11.26
C GLY A 216 -12.75 -26.27 9.87
N ASN A 217 -12.97 -25.19 9.12
CA ASN A 217 -13.48 -25.31 7.75
C ASN A 217 -12.47 -25.99 6.81
N HIS A 218 -11.16 -25.75 7.00
CA HIS A 218 -10.14 -26.42 6.23
C HIS A 218 -10.11 -27.93 6.49
N GLU A 219 -10.14 -28.35 7.75
CA GLU A 219 -10.19 -29.75 8.16
C GLU A 219 -11.44 -30.46 7.61
N ALA A 220 -12.59 -29.81 7.78
CA ALA A 220 -13.85 -30.35 7.29
C ALA A 220 -13.82 -30.50 5.74
N MET A 221 -13.32 -29.51 5.01
CA MET A 221 -13.16 -29.61 3.55
C MET A 221 -12.23 -30.76 3.17
N THR A 222 -11.08 -30.92 3.83
CA THR A 222 -10.17 -32.03 3.53
C THR A 222 -10.79 -33.41 3.78
N SER A 223 -11.76 -33.52 4.71
CA SER A 223 -12.48 -34.78 4.97
C SER A 223 -13.47 -35.18 3.88
N VAL A 224 -13.93 -34.23 3.05
CA VAL A 224 -14.82 -34.49 1.90
C VAL A 224 -14.01 -34.95 0.68
N LEU A 225 -12.74 -34.55 0.62
CA LEU A 225 -11.83 -34.90 -0.46
C LEU A 225 -11.25 -36.31 -0.24
N THR A 226 -10.96 -36.99 -1.34
CA THR A 226 -10.07 -38.16 -1.31
C THR A 226 -8.65 -37.73 -0.95
N GLU A 227 -7.81 -38.67 -0.52
CA GLU A 227 -6.40 -38.38 -0.19
C GLU A 227 -5.66 -37.76 -1.38
N GLU A 228 -5.90 -38.28 -2.58
CA GLU A 228 -5.32 -37.76 -3.83
C GLU A 228 -5.82 -36.33 -4.14
N GLN A 229 -7.12 -36.06 -3.96
CA GLN A 229 -7.68 -34.71 -4.15
C GLN A 229 -7.17 -33.72 -3.11
N ALA A 230 -7.04 -34.14 -1.85
CA ALA A 230 -6.50 -33.30 -0.79
C ALA A 230 -5.02 -32.95 -1.06
N ALA A 231 -4.23 -33.91 -1.54
CA ALA A 231 -2.86 -33.67 -1.97
C ALA A 231 -2.78 -32.72 -3.17
N ALA A 232 -3.61 -32.92 -4.19
CA ALA A 232 -3.69 -32.03 -5.36
C ALA A 232 -4.10 -30.61 -4.96
N PHE A 233 -5.09 -30.46 -4.07
CA PHE A 233 -5.51 -29.17 -3.54
C PHE A 233 -4.39 -28.48 -2.74
N ALA A 234 -3.67 -29.22 -1.90
CA ALA A 234 -2.53 -28.68 -1.15
C ALA A 234 -1.41 -28.19 -2.08
N ALA A 235 -1.11 -28.95 -3.14
CA ALA A 235 -0.14 -28.60 -4.17
C ALA A 235 -0.56 -27.34 -4.95
N SER A 236 -1.80 -27.30 -5.46
CA SER A 236 -2.35 -26.13 -6.16
C SER A 236 -2.30 -24.88 -5.29
N ARG A 237 -2.66 -24.97 -4.00
CA ARG A 237 -2.50 -23.82 -3.08
C ARG A 237 -1.04 -23.41 -2.88
N ALA A 238 -0.10 -24.34 -2.86
CA ALA A 238 1.32 -24.02 -2.72
C ALA A 238 1.87 -23.32 -3.98
N GLU A 239 1.47 -23.78 -5.16
CA GLU A 239 1.81 -23.16 -6.45
C GLU A 239 1.26 -21.73 -6.56
N HIS A 240 -0.04 -21.53 -6.32
CA HIS A 240 -0.63 -20.18 -6.31
C HIS A 240 0.02 -19.25 -5.27
N ARG A 241 0.52 -19.79 -4.15
CA ARG A 241 1.30 -18.99 -3.19
C ARG A 241 2.66 -18.62 -3.77
N ALA A 242 3.37 -19.57 -4.38
CA ALA A 242 4.66 -19.33 -5.02
C ALA A 242 4.54 -18.30 -6.14
N GLU A 243 3.52 -18.42 -7.00
CA GLU A 243 3.24 -17.46 -8.08
C GLU A 243 2.99 -16.05 -7.55
N ARG A 244 2.13 -15.88 -6.54
CA ARG A 244 1.90 -14.55 -5.93
C ARG A 244 3.17 -13.98 -5.28
N MET A 245 4.00 -14.82 -4.67
CA MET A 245 5.27 -14.38 -4.10
C MET A 245 6.26 -13.98 -5.20
N GLN A 246 6.27 -14.69 -6.33
CA GLN A 246 7.09 -14.36 -7.48
C GLN A 246 6.64 -13.06 -8.16
N GLU A 247 5.33 -12.86 -8.38
CA GLU A 247 4.80 -11.58 -8.84
C GLU A 247 5.21 -10.44 -7.89
N HIS A 248 5.18 -10.69 -6.58
CA HIS A 248 5.62 -9.71 -5.60
C HIS A 248 7.12 -9.41 -5.70
N LEU A 249 7.98 -10.42 -5.94
CA LEU A 249 9.41 -10.22 -6.23
C LEU A 249 9.63 -9.38 -7.49
N GLU A 250 8.93 -9.69 -8.58
CA GLU A 250 9.02 -8.94 -9.84
C GLU A 250 8.60 -7.48 -9.65
N ARG A 251 7.58 -7.23 -8.81
CA ARG A 251 7.18 -5.87 -8.44
C ARG A 251 8.21 -5.15 -7.57
N LEU A 252 8.95 -5.86 -6.72
CA LEU A 252 10.05 -5.28 -5.95
C LEU A 252 11.24 -4.93 -6.84
N ASP A 253 11.50 -5.71 -7.89
CA ASP A 253 12.57 -5.46 -8.86
C ASP A 253 12.30 -4.24 -9.74
N ASN A 254 11.05 -3.76 -9.80
CA ASN A 254 10.72 -2.51 -10.45
C ASN A 254 11.24 -1.31 -9.61
N SER A 255 12.52 -0.98 -9.80
CA SER A 255 13.23 0.09 -9.07
C SER A 255 12.65 1.48 -9.30
N GLU A 256 11.85 1.67 -10.35
CA GLU A 256 11.31 2.99 -10.70
C GLU A 256 10.54 3.65 -9.56
N SER A 257 9.89 2.87 -8.70
CA SER A 257 9.16 3.42 -7.56
C SER A 257 10.09 4.02 -6.50
N ASP A 258 11.23 3.37 -6.24
CA ASP A 258 12.22 3.87 -5.29
C ASP A 258 12.97 5.06 -5.91
N ASP A 259 13.34 4.98 -7.19
CA ASP A 259 14.04 6.05 -7.90
C ASP A 259 13.21 7.35 -7.96
N ARG A 260 11.91 7.25 -8.25
CA ARG A 260 10.97 8.40 -8.19
C ARG A 260 10.87 8.98 -6.78
N ARG A 261 10.88 8.13 -5.75
CA ARG A 261 10.80 8.58 -4.36
C ARG A 261 12.09 9.28 -3.93
N VAL A 262 13.25 8.76 -4.31
CA VAL A 262 14.55 9.38 -4.07
C VAL A 262 14.63 10.72 -4.78
N ALA A 263 14.24 10.80 -6.06
CA ALA A 263 14.21 12.05 -6.81
C ALA A 263 13.32 13.10 -6.13
N PHE A 264 12.10 12.71 -5.77
CA PHE A 264 11.18 13.60 -5.05
C PHE A 264 11.76 14.11 -3.72
N LEU A 265 12.31 13.22 -2.88
CA LEU A 265 12.87 13.64 -1.59
C LEU A 265 14.14 14.48 -1.78
N THR A 266 14.94 14.19 -2.80
CA THR A 266 16.12 14.97 -3.17
C THR A 266 15.72 16.39 -3.51
N ASP A 267 14.71 16.55 -4.36
CA ASP A 267 14.22 17.86 -4.75
C ASP A 267 13.58 18.56 -3.55
N VAL A 268 12.56 17.95 -2.92
CA VAL A 268 11.74 18.57 -1.86
C VAL A 268 12.51 18.92 -0.58
N LEU A 269 13.54 18.14 -0.24
CA LEU A 269 14.38 18.41 0.94
C LEU A 269 15.66 19.15 0.58
N ASP A 270 15.88 19.50 -0.69
CA ASP A 270 17.12 20.12 -1.18
C ASP A 270 18.34 19.32 -0.72
N LEU A 271 18.32 17.99 -0.94
CA LEU A 271 19.41 17.11 -0.53
C LEU A 271 20.63 17.36 -1.41
N ASP A 272 21.81 17.44 -0.79
CA ASP A 272 23.04 17.46 -1.56
C ASP A 272 23.30 16.11 -2.26
N ALA A 273 24.23 16.09 -3.21
CA ALA A 273 24.53 14.89 -3.99
C ALA A 273 25.01 13.70 -3.13
N GLY A 274 25.67 13.97 -2.00
CA GLY A 274 26.09 12.94 -1.05
C GLY A 274 24.89 12.37 -0.30
N GLN A 275 24.03 13.22 0.23
CA GLN A 275 22.79 12.81 0.90
C GLN A 275 21.86 12.03 -0.04
N ALA A 276 21.66 12.51 -1.27
CA ALA A 276 20.83 11.83 -2.26
C ALA A 276 21.37 10.42 -2.61
N ALA A 277 22.69 10.28 -2.72
CA ALA A 277 23.32 8.98 -2.98
C ALA A 277 23.18 8.02 -1.79
N GLU A 278 23.31 8.51 -0.56
CA GLU A 278 23.12 7.72 0.65
C GLU A 278 21.65 7.27 0.79
N LEU A 279 20.70 8.17 0.54
CA LEU A 279 19.27 7.87 0.51
C LEU A 279 18.96 6.78 -0.53
N ALA A 280 19.52 6.87 -1.73
CA ALA A 280 19.37 5.84 -2.76
C ALA A 280 19.91 4.47 -2.30
N SER A 281 21.05 4.45 -1.60
CA SER A 281 21.61 3.22 -1.01
C SER A 281 20.66 2.62 0.02
N LEU A 282 20.09 3.44 0.92
CA LEU A 282 19.12 2.99 1.92
C LEU A 282 17.91 2.28 1.28
N PHE A 283 17.33 2.87 0.23
CA PHE A 283 16.22 2.23 -0.49
C PHE A 283 16.62 0.92 -1.17
N ALA A 284 17.81 0.88 -1.79
CA ALA A 284 18.34 -0.32 -2.41
C ALA A 284 18.58 -1.44 -1.39
N GLU A 285 19.15 -1.12 -0.23
CA GLU A 285 19.36 -2.04 0.89
C GLU A 285 18.04 -2.57 1.45
N GLN A 286 17.05 -1.69 1.67
CA GLN A 286 15.72 -2.11 2.14
C GLN A 286 15.00 -3.00 1.11
N ARG A 287 15.15 -2.72 -0.19
CA ARG A 287 14.63 -3.58 -1.25
C ARG A 287 15.33 -4.94 -1.25
N ALA A 288 16.66 -4.98 -1.13
CA ALA A 288 17.41 -6.23 -1.03
C ALA A 288 16.99 -7.06 0.19
N ALA A 289 16.83 -6.44 1.37
CA ALA A 289 16.36 -7.12 2.58
C ALA A 289 14.93 -7.66 2.43
N ARG A 290 14.02 -6.89 1.80
CA ARG A 290 12.65 -7.37 1.50
C ARG A 290 12.65 -8.56 0.55
N ARG A 291 13.51 -8.51 -0.48
CA ARG A 291 13.70 -9.59 -1.45
C ARG A 291 14.21 -10.86 -0.78
N GLU A 292 15.28 -10.77 0.01
CA GLU A 292 15.86 -11.91 0.73
C GLU A 292 14.81 -12.61 1.60
N ARG A 293 14.03 -11.86 2.40
CA ARG A 293 12.96 -12.45 3.23
C ARG A 293 11.86 -13.13 2.41
N LEU A 294 11.53 -12.58 1.26
CA LEU A 294 10.52 -13.16 0.38
C LEU A 294 11.05 -14.44 -0.28
N GLU A 295 12.32 -14.46 -0.70
CA GLU A 295 13.00 -15.66 -1.20
C GLU A 295 13.10 -16.75 -0.11
N GLU A 296 13.41 -16.37 1.14
CA GLU A 296 13.37 -17.28 2.29
C GLU A 296 11.96 -17.85 2.53
N ALA A 297 10.92 -17.01 2.46
CA ALA A 297 9.53 -17.44 2.61
C ALA A 297 9.09 -18.39 1.47
N ILE A 298 9.55 -18.16 0.24
CA ILE A 298 9.35 -19.07 -0.89
C ILE A 298 10.07 -20.41 -0.64
N ALA A 299 11.35 -20.36 -0.23
CA ALA A 299 12.16 -21.53 0.03
C ALA A 299 11.64 -22.39 1.20
N ALA A 300 10.99 -21.77 2.19
CA ALA A 300 10.34 -22.45 3.30
C ALA A 300 9.08 -23.25 2.90
N ALA A 301 8.69 -23.23 1.61
CA ALA A 301 7.78 -24.16 0.94
C ALA A 301 6.54 -24.57 1.75
N GLY A 302 5.81 -23.60 2.33
CA GLY A 302 4.46 -23.85 2.85
C GLY A 302 4.12 -23.24 4.20
N THR A 303 5.09 -22.71 4.94
CA THR A 303 4.80 -21.84 6.08
C THR A 303 4.66 -20.41 5.56
N ASP A 304 3.42 -19.99 5.31
CA ASP A 304 3.14 -18.56 5.12
C ASP A 304 3.59 -17.87 6.42
N PRO A 305 4.60 -16.98 6.39
CA PRO A 305 4.90 -16.19 7.57
C PRO A 305 3.60 -15.53 7.99
N GLY A 306 3.24 -15.72 9.27
CA GLY A 306 1.94 -15.34 9.75
C GLY A 306 1.66 -13.89 9.36
N VAL A 307 0.40 -13.52 9.12
CA VAL A 307 0.04 -12.11 8.86
C VAL A 307 0.61 -11.18 9.95
N ARG A 308 0.81 -11.71 11.16
CA ARG A 308 1.49 -11.05 12.27
C ARG A 308 2.97 -10.81 11.98
N ASP A 309 3.74 -11.85 11.70
CA ASP A 309 5.19 -11.76 11.44
C ASP A 309 5.48 -10.80 10.28
N ARG A 310 4.73 -10.93 9.17
CA ARG A 310 4.84 -9.97 8.03
C ARG A 310 4.47 -8.54 8.38
N HIS A 311 3.63 -8.32 9.39
CA HIS A 311 3.30 -6.97 9.83
C HIS A 311 4.41 -6.41 10.71
N GLU A 312 4.84 -7.16 11.72
CA GLU A 312 5.92 -6.78 12.62
C GLU A 312 7.21 -6.52 11.84
N ASP A 313 7.55 -7.37 10.88
CA ASP A 313 8.70 -7.19 10.00
C ASP A 313 8.61 -5.91 9.16
N ARG A 314 7.41 -5.58 8.66
CA ARG A 314 7.19 -4.36 7.86
C ARG A 314 7.24 -3.10 8.70
N GLU A 315 6.70 -3.13 9.90
CA GLU A 315 6.81 -2.02 10.85
C GLU A 315 8.27 -1.81 11.24
N ALA A 316 8.98 -2.87 11.61
CA ALA A 316 10.41 -2.79 11.94
C ALA A 316 11.25 -2.26 10.77
N MET A 317 10.96 -2.69 9.52
CA MET A 317 11.63 -2.13 8.33
C MET A 317 11.28 -0.66 8.08
N ARG A 318 10.07 -0.23 8.41
CA ARG A 318 9.64 1.17 8.26
C ARG A 318 10.31 2.05 9.30
N GLU A 319 10.32 1.62 10.56
CA GLU A 319 10.99 2.31 11.67
C GLU A 319 12.50 2.42 11.40
N ALA A 320 13.17 1.32 11.04
CA ALA A 320 14.59 1.36 10.70
C ALA A 320 14.91 2.30 9.52
N MET A 321 14.04 2.34 8.50
CA MET A 321 14.19 3.29 7.38
C MET A 321 13.97 4.73 7.84
N HIS A 322 13.02 4.96 8.73
CA HIS A 322 12.75 6.28 9.28
C HIS A 322 13.97 6.82 10.03
N ASP A 323 14.49 6.05 10.98
CA ASP A 323 15.66 6.40 11.79
C ASP A 323 16.90 6.66 10.92
N ALA A 324 17.08 5.87 9.85
CA ALA A 324 18.17 6.04 8.90
C ALA A 324 18.04 7.34 8.11
N ILE A 325 16.83 7.70 7.68
CA ILE A 325 16.58 8.98 7.00
C ILE A 325 16.78 10.13 7.98
N GLU A 326 16.25 10.08 9.19
CA GLU A 326 16.44 11.15 10.19
C GLU A 326 17.93 11.44 10.46
N SER A 327 18.74 10.37 10.52
CA SER A 327 20.19 10.49 10.75
C SER A 327 20.94 11.15 9.58
N LEU A 328 20.38 11.08 8.37
CA LEU A 328 20.95 11.65 7.15
C LEU A 328 20.62 13.15 7.01
N LEU A 329 19.47 13.56 7.53
CA LEU A 329 18.94 14.90 7.37
C LEU A 329 19.53 15.86 8.41
N ASN A 330 19.74 17.12 8.01
CA ASN A 330 19.99 18.18 8.98
C ASN A 330 18.67 18.61 9.66
N ALA A 331 18.77 19.42 10.72
CA ALA A 331 17.60 19.85 11.49
C ALA A 331 16.51 20.52 10.63
N ASP A 332 16.94 21.22 9.59
CA ASP A 332 16.07 21.99 8.71
C ASP A 332 15.30 21.11 7.73
N GLN A 333 15.98 20.11 7.18
CA GLN A 333 15.41 19.09 6.30
C GLN A 333 14.48 18.14 7.07
N LEU A 334 14.83 17.80 8.31
CA LEU A 334 14.04 16.93 9.16
C LEU A 334 12.65 17.51 9.45
N GLU A 335 12.56 18.81 9.72
CA GLU A 335 11.27 19.49 9.93
C GLU A 335 10.34 19.38 8.70
N VAL A 336 10.89 19.54 7.50
CA VAL A 336 10.13 19.36 6.24
C VAL A 336 9.74 17.90 6.06
N TYR A 337 10.64 16.97 6.35
CA TYR A 337 10.39 15.54 6.26
C TYR A 337 9.25 15.10 7.19
N ASP A 338 9.22 15.56 8.44
CA ASP A 338 8.16 15.26 9.41
C ASP A 338 6.79 15.79 8.96
N ALA A 339 6.78 17.00 8.39
CA ALA A 339 5.57 17.58 7.81
C ALA A 339 5.05 16.73 6.62
N LEU A 340 5.96 16.26 5.75
CA LEU A 340 5.61 15.36 4.65
C LEU A 340 5.11 13.99 5.15
N GLN A 341 5.70 13.45 6.22
CA GLN A 341 5.22 12.22 6.84
C GLN A 341 3.79 12.37 7.34
N THR A 342 3.43 13.52 7.91
CA THR A 342 2.06 13.80 8.34
C THR A 342 1.08 13.80 7.16
N LEU A 343 1.49 14.39 6.01
CA LEU A 343 0.69 14.40 4.79
C LEU A 343 0.45 12.98 4.22
N HIS A 344 1.52 12.17 4.15
CA HIS A 344 1.44 10.78 3.66
C HIS A 344 0.83 9.81 4.69
N GLY A 345 0.94 10.12 5.97
CA GLY A 345 0.85 9.23 7.12
C GLY A 345 -0.48 8.55 7.38
N VAL A 346 -1.58 8.93 6.72
CA VAL A 346 -2.89 8.30 6.99
C VAL A 346 -3.56 7.74 5.72
N ALA A 347 -2.77 7.49 4.67
CA ALA A 347 -3.18 6.60 3.59
C ALA A 347 -2.79 5.12 3.84
N GLY A 348 -1.87 4.87 4.77
CA GLY A 348 -1.24 3.56 5.01
C GLY A 348 -1.77 2.74 6.19
N GLY A 349 -3.03 2.90 6.59
CA GLY A 349 -3.73 1.88 7.39
C GLY A 349 -3.94 2.19 8.88
N ARG A 350 -5.18 1.87 9.29
CA ARG A 350 -5.72 1.82 10.65
C ARG A 350 -5.83 3.19 11.34
N GLY A 351 -7.06 3.54 11.71
CA GLY A 351 -7.28 4.55 12.76
C GLY A 351 -6.50 4.17 14.02
N PRO A 352 -6.40 5.07 15.01
CA PRO A 352 -5.63 4.84 16.22
C PRO A 352 -6.07 3.52 16.86
N SER A 353 -5.36 2.44 16.59
CA SER A 353 -5.35 1.29 17.48
C SER A 353 -4.83 1.88 18.77
N GLY A 354 -5.63 1.81 19.83
CA GLY A 354 -5.37 2.46 21.10
C GLY A 354 -4.02 2.09 21.71
N HIS A 355 -2.95 2.73 21.24
CA HIS A 355 -1.80 3.08 22.05
C HIS A 355 -2.18 4.29 22.89
N SER A 356 -3.20 4.11 23.72
CA SER A 356 -3.29 4.84 24.96
C SER A 356 -2.14 4.35 25.85
N GLY A 357 -1.10 5.18 25.97
CA GLY A 357 -0.21 5.19 27.13
C GLY A 357 1.00 4.26 27.09
N TRP A 358 2.10 4.71 26.45
CA TRP A 358 3.47 4.38 26.88
C TRP A 358 4.45 5.56 26.71
N HIS A 359 3.96 6.80 26.82
CA HIS A 359 4.79 7.95 27.19
C HIS A 359 4.21 8.62 28.44
N GLU A 360 4.11 7.87 29.53
CA GLU A 360 4.17 8.43 30.87
C GLU A 360 5.62 8.36 31.37
N GLY A 361 6.24 9.53 31.54
CA GLY A 361 7.21 9.78 32.61
C GLY A 361 8.66 9.29 32.40
N GLY A 362 9.47 10.12 31.74
CA GLY A 362 10.93 10.10 31.87
C GLY A 362 11.49 11.51 32.04
N PRO A 363 12.11 11.87 33.19
CA PRO A 363 12.50 13.23 33.49
C PRO A 363 13.90 13.52 32.98
N PHE A 364 14.03 14.30 31.91
CA PHE A 364 15.28 14.99 31.61
C PHE A 364 15.01 16.46 31.34
N GLY A 365 15.03 17.23 32.42
CA GLY A 365 15.52 18.60 32.34
C GLY A 365 16.97 18.59 31.87
N ARG A 366 17.30 19.49 30.94
CA ARG A 366 18.66 20.02 30.83
C ARG A 366 18.62 21.53 31.02
N LYS A 367 19.64 21.96 31.75
CA LYS A 367 20.01 23.32 32.11
C LYS A 367 20.46 24.10 30.88
#